data_AF-A0A645ELK9-F1
#
_entry.id   AF-A0A645ELK9-F1
#
_cell.length_a   1.000
_cell.length_b   1.000
_cell.length_c   1.000
_cell.angle_alpha   90.00
_cell.angle_beta   90.00
_cell.angle_gamma   90.00
#
_symmetry.space_group_name_H-M   'P 1'
#
loop_
_entity.id
_entity.type
_entity.pdbx_description
1 polymer ?
#
loop_
_entity_poly.entity_id
_entity_poly.type
_entity_poly.pdbx_seq_one_letter_code
_entity_poly.pdbx_strand_id
1 'polypeptide(L)' 'MVTTSRCDVDYVVTEYGIARLKGKTLRQRARALIAIAHPDFREGLASAYEARFQEVFPAVPGPVER' A
#
# COMPACT_ATOMS: atom_id res chain seq x y z
N MET A 1 -12.96 -13.72 6.23
CA MET A 1 -14.01 -13.40 5.24
C MET A 1 -13.53 -12.17 4.46
N VAL A 2 -13.55 -12.20 3.14
CA VAL A 2 -13.12 -11.08 2.28
C VAL A 2 -14.35 -10.63 1.49
N THR A 3 -14.78 -9.38 1.69
CA THR A 3 -16.00 -8.84 1.08
C THR A 3 -15.78 -8.37 -0.36
N THR A 4 -14.54 -7.99 -0.70
CA THR A 4 -14.15 -7.55 -2.05
C THR A 4 -12.94 -8.34 -2.50
N SER A 5 -13.07 -9.11 -3.58
CA SER A 5 -11.95 -9.88 -4.12
C SER A 5 -10.78 -8.96 -4.45
N ARG A 6 -9.55 -9.44 -4.26
CA ARG A 6 -8.31 -8.67 -4.48
C ARG A 6 -8.18 -8.08 -5.89
N CYS A 7 -8.98 -8.53 -6.85
CA CYS A 7 -9.06 -8.00 -8.21
C CYS A 7 -9.99 -6.77 -8.37
N ASP A 8 -10.97 -6.57 -7.48
CA ASP A 8 -11.98 -5.50 -7.59
C ASP A 8 -11.63 -4.23 -6.81
N VAL A 9 -10.50 -4.21 -6.10
CA VAL A 9 -10.08 -3.02 -5.36
C VAL A 9 -9.33 -2.07 -6.30
N ASP A 10 -10.03 -1.02 -6.74
CA ASP A 10 -9.50 0.00 -7.65
C ASP A 10 -8.76 1.12 -6.91
N TYR A 11 -9.43 1.78 -5.96
CA TYR A 11 -8.90 2.89 -5.16
C TYR A 11 -9.19 2.67 -3.68
N VAL A 12 -8.21 2.95 -2.83
CA VAL A 12 -8.36 2.99 -1.38
C VAL A 12 -8.15 4.43 -0.95
N VAL A 13 -9.15 5.02 -0.30
CA VAL A 13 -9.12 6.41 0.15
C VAL A 13 -9.07 6.42 1.67
N THR A 14 -8.12 7.16 2.24
CA THR A 14 -8.03 7.43 3.67
C THR A 14 -7.84 8.94 3.89
N GLU A 15 -7.98 9.39 5.13
CA GLU A 15 -7.65 10.76 5.57
C GLU A 15 -6.21 11.19 5.20
N TYR A 16 -5.33 10.22 4.89
CA TYR A 16 -3.93 10.44 4.55
C TYR A 16 -3.65 10.44 3.04
N GLY A 17 -4.64 10.07 2.20
CA GLY A 17 -4.52 10.12 0.73
C GLY A 17 -5.20 8.96 0.00
N ILE A 18 -4.96 8.89 -1.32
CA ILE A 18 -5.61 7.96 -2.24
C ILE A 18 -4.59 6.97 -2.82
N ALA A 19 -4.75 5.68 -2.52
CA ALA A 19 -3.95 4.61 -3.11
C ALA A 19 -4.69 3.90 -4.25
N ARG A 20 -4.22 4.10 -5.48
CA ARG A 20 -4.65 3.33 -6.64
C ARG A 20 -3.99 1.95 -6.65
N LEU A 21 -4.78 0.88 -6.67
CA LEU A 21 -4.31 -0.51 -6.68
C LEU A 21 -4.53 -1.23 -8.02
N LYS A 22 -5.40 -0.69 -8.89
CA LYS A 22 -5.65 -1.23 -10.23
C LYS A 22 -4.36 -1.27 -11.07
N GLY A 23 -4.10 -2.42 -11.70
CA GLY A 23 -2.93 -2.61 -12.60
C GLY A 23 -1.58 -2.67 -11.90
N LYS A 24 -1.55 -2.62 -10.55
CA LYS A 24 -0.31 -2.69 -9.77
C LYS A 24 0.00 -4.12 -9.32
N THR A 25 1.28 -4.47 -9.31
CA THR A 25 1.74 -5.75 -8.75
C THR A 25 1.52 -5.79 -7.23
N LEU A 26 1.54 -6.98 -6.62
CA LEU A 26 1.40 -7.14 -5.16
C LEU A 26 2.36 -6.24 -4.36
N ARG A 27 3.60 -6.06 -4.84
CA ARG A 27 4.59 -5.20 -4.20
C ARG A 27 4.19 -3.72 -4.28
N GLN A 28 3.82 -3.26 -5.46
CA GLN A 28 3.38 -1.88 -5.68
C GLN A 28 2.09 -1.56 -4.91
N ARG A 29 1.20 -2.53 -4.76
CA ARG A 29 -0.01 -2.40 -3.92
C ARG A 29 0.33 -2.24 -2.46
N ALA A 30 1.21 -3.08 -1.92
CA ALA A 30 1.66 -2.97 -0.54
C ALA A 30 2.32 -1.60 -0.29
N ARG A 31 3.15 -1.12 -1.24
CA ARG A 31 3.74 0.23 -1.16
C ARG A 31 2.70 1.35 -1.16
N ALA A 32 1.72 1.27 -2.04
CA ALA A 32 0.64 2.27 -2.10
C ALA A 32 -0.21 2.26 -0.83
N LEU A 33 -0.49 1.09 -0.26
CA LEU A 33 -1.23 0.94 1.00
C LEU A 33 -0.44 1.50 2.20
N ILE A 34 0.86 1.22 2.28
CA ILE A 34 1.74 1.77 3.34
C ILE A 34 1.78 3.31 3.26
N ALA A 35 1.80 3.87 2.06
CA ALA A 35 1.85 5.32 1.86
C ALA A 35 0.60 6.06 2.37
N ILE A 36 -0.59 5.44 2.26
CA ILE A 36 -1.85 6.01 2.77
C ILE A 36 -2.23 5.52 4.17
N ALA A 37 -1.40 4.68 4.78
CA ALA A 37 -1.60 4.21 6.14
C ALA A 37 -1.26 5.31 7.15
N HIS A 38 -1.88 5.23 8.34
CA HIS A 38 -1.61 6.09 9.48
C HIS A 38 -0.11 6.03 9.87
N PRO A 39 0.54 7.16 10.19
CA PRO A 39 1.99 7.24 10.47
C PRO A 39 2.48 6.20 11.48
N ASP A 40 1.76 6.02 12.59
CA ASP A 40 2.09 5.04 13.64
C ASP A 40 2.19 3.59 13.14
N PHE A 41 1.49 3.24 12.06
CA PHE A 41 1.48 1.90 11.49
C PHE A 41 2.46 1.73 10.32
N ARG A 42 3.00 2.82 9.78
CA ARG A 42 3.89 2.76 8.60
C ARG A 42 5.16 1.97 8.89
N GLU A 43 5.75 2.14 10.07
CA GLU A 43 6.98 1.45 10.48
C GLU A 43 6.75 -0.06 10.60
N GLY A 44 5.68 -0.47 11.31
CA GLY A 44 5.32 -1.89 11.43
C GLY A 44 4.98 -2.54 10.08
N LEU A 45 4.27 -1.81 9.20
CA LEU A 45 3.95 -2.30 7.86
C LEU A 45 5.17 -2.35 6.93
N ALA A 46 6.12 -1.44 7.08
CA ALA A 46 7.39 -1.48 6.35
C ALA A 46 8.20 -2.72 6.76
N SER A 47 8.31 -3.01 8.06
CA SER A 47 8.96 -4.23 8.55
C SER A 47 8.26 -5.50 8.05
N ALA A 48 6.93 -5.53 8.07
CA ALA A 48 6.16 -6.65 7.53
C ALA A 48 6.32 -6.82 6.00
N TYR A 49 6.47 -5.71 5.25
CA TYR A 49 6.78 -5.72 3.83
C TYR A 49 8.15 -6.35 3.57
N GLU A 50 9.17 -5.93 4.31
CA GLU A 50 10.53 -6.45 4.19
C GLU A 50 10.58 -7.95 4.53
N ALA A 51 9.91 -8.37 5.60
CA ALA A 51 9.83 -9.77 5.98
C ALA A 51 9.12 -10.63 4.92
N ARG A 52 8.09 -10.09 4.26
CA ARG A 52 7.29 -10.82 3.26
C ARG A 52 7.90 -10.87 1.87
N PHE A 53 8.55 -9.78 1.44
CA PHE A 53 9.10 -9.66 0.10
C PHE A 53 10.62 -9.80 0.04
N GLN A 54 11.29 -9.89 1.20
CA GLN A 54 12.75 -9.95 1.34
C GLN A 54 13.45 -8.82 0.54
N GLU A 55 12.80 -7.67 0.46
CA GLU A 55 13.23 -6.50 -0.31
C GLU A 55 13.08 -5.27 0.58
N VAL A 56 14.14 -4.45 0.67
CA VAL A 56 14.11 -3.18 1.42
C VAL A 56 13.03 -2.29 0.82
N PHE A 57 12.17 -1.72 1.66
CA PHE A 57 11.11 -0.83 1.19
C PHE A 57 11.73 0.40 0.49
N PRO A 58 11.64 0.54 -0.85
CA PRO A 58 12.18 1.73 -1.49
C PRO A 58 11.28 2.90 -1.12
N ALA A 59 11.90 4.00 -0.70
CA ALA A 59 11.22 5.25 -0.41
C ALA A 59 10.20 5.56 -1.52
N VAL A 60 8.97 5.82 -1.09
CA VAL A 60 7.74 5.81 -1.87
C VAL A 60 7.93 6.42 -3.27
N PRO A 61 7.64 5.70 -4.38
CA PRO A 61 7.54 6.35 -5.68
C PRO A 61 6.24 7.16 -5.70
N GLY A 62 6.34 8.48 -5.88
CA GLY A 62 5.18 9.40 -5.91
C GLY A 62 4.28 9.20 -7.14
N PRO A 63 3.39 10.17 -7.45
CA PRO A 63 2.62 11.01 -6.56
C PRO A 63 1.35 10.27 -6.11
N VAL A 64 1.03 10.32 -4.81
CA VAL A 64 -0.29 9.94 -4.32
C VAL A 64 -1.23 11.05 -4.79
N GLU A 65 -2.03 10.81 -5.83
CA GLU A 65 -3.00 11.79 -6.37
C GLU A 65 -3.84 12.30 -5.19
N ARG A 66 -3.76 13.62 -4.95
CA ARG A 66 -4.47 14.33 -3.87
C ARG A 66 -5.94 14.48 -4.21
#